data_AF-I4CDT4-F1
#
_entry.id   AF-I4CDT4-F1
#
_cell.length_a   1.000
_cell.length_b   1.000
_cell.length_c   1.000
_cell.angle_alpha   90.00
_cell.angle_beta   90.00
_cell.angle_gamma   90.00
#
_symmetry.space_group_name_H-M   'P 1'
#
loop_
_entity.id
_entity.type
_entity.pdbx_description
1 polymer ?
#
loop_
_entity_poly.entity_id
_entity_poly.type
_entity_poly.pdbx_seq_one_letter_code
_entity_poly.pdbx_strand_id
1 'polypeptide(L)'
;MAIQVVENTKSLDIFVSKAFFEKVAIFAAAYKLTRDFVVNIEPAPDNCVKISIQPISPASNDLSYAATNFRNNLIDEQLRLELEHNYGGIRELIVKHAFAPLENLSGEVKKIAGRE
;
A
#
# COMPACT_ATOMS: atom_id res chain seq x y z
N MET A 1 3.99 0.65 -21.33
CA MET A 1 4.38 1.67 -20.34
C MET A 1 3.80 1.26 -18.99
N ALA A 2 4.55 1.35 -17.88
CA ALA A 2 4.08 0.81 -16.59
C ALA A 2 2.96 1.66 -15.95
N ILE A 3 3.05 2.99 -16.09
CA ILE A 3 2.04 3.95 -15.66
C ILE A 3 1.82 4.95 -16.79
N GLN A 4 0.58 5.13 -17.21
CA GLN A 4 0.17 6.15 -18.18
C GLN A 4 -0.82 7.11 -17.51
N VAL A 5 -0.70 8.40 -17.81
CA VAL A 5 -1.60 9.44 -17.28
C VAL A 5 -2.23 10.16 -18.45
N VAL A 6 -3.54 10.33 -18.39
CA VAL A 6 -4.36 11.04 -19.36
C VAL A 6 -5.17 12.09 -18.60
N GLU A 7 -4.88 13.35 -18.85
CA GLU A 7 -5.56 14.47 -18.21
C GLU A 7 -6.76 14.92 -19.05
N ASN A 8 -7.91 15.06 -18.40
CA ASN A 8 -9.11 15.65 -18.97
C ASN A 8 -9.40 16.98 -18.26
N THR A 9 -10.35 17.75 -18.78
CA THR A 9 -10.67 19.11 -18.27
C THR A 9 -11.06 19.17 -16.78
N LYS A 10 -11.56 18.08 -16.19
CA LYS A 10 -12.00 18.03 -14.78
C LYS A 10 -11.60 16.75 -14.05
N SER A 11 -10.88 15.85 -14.72
CA SER A 11 -10.54 14.55 -14.17
C SER A 11 -9.22 14.07 -14.73
N LEU A 12 -8.59 13.16 -13.99
CA LEU A 12 -7.36 12.52 -14.37
C LEU A 12 -7.60 11.02 -14.45
N ASP A 13 -7.23 10.41 -15.57
CA ASP A 13 -7.22 8.95 -15.71
C ASP A 13 -5.78 8.45 -15.68
N ILE A 14 -5.52 7.48 -14.80
CA ILE A 14 -4.23 6.81 -14.68
C ILE A 14 -4.40 5.34 -15.03
N PHE A 15 -3.64 4.86 -16.00
CA PHE A 15 -3.60 3.45 -16.36
C PHE A 15 -2.34 2.82 -15.78
N VAL A 16 -2.50 1.75 -15.02
CA VAL A 16 -1.42 1.04 -14.34
C VAL A 16 -1.37 -0.40 -14.85
N SER A 17 -0.19 -0.83 -15.29
CA SER A 17 0.03 -2.19 -15.75
C SER A 17 0.14 -3.16 -14.58
N LYS A 18 -0.65 -4.24 -14.60
CA LYS A 18 -0.57 -5.33 -13.63
C LYS A 18 0.67 -6.21 -13.82
N ALA A 19 1.47 -5.98 -14.86
CA ALA A 19 2.76 -6.63 -15.03
C ALA A 19 3.83 -6.12 -14.05
N PHE A 20 3.64 -4.90 -13.51
CA PHE A 20 4.58 -4.27 -12.57
C PHE A 20 3.99 -4.08 -11.18
N PHE A 21 2.67 -3.92 -11.08
CA PHE A 21 2.04 -3.56 -9.82
C PHE A 21 0.93 -4.53 -9.47
N GLU A 22 0.97 -5.02 -8.24
CA GLU A 22 -0.09 -5.84 -7.69
C GLU A 22 -1.34 -5.02 -7.41
N LYS A 23 -2.50 -5.68 -7.53
CA LYS A 23 -3.80 -5.06 -7.23
C LYS A 23 -3.81 -4.44 -5.83
N VAL A 24 -3.20 -5.10 -4.84
CA VAL A 24 -3.16 -4.61 -3.45
C VAL A 24 -2.43 -3.26 -3.35
N ALA A 25 -1.28 -3.12 -4.02
CA ALA A 25 -0.53 -1.86 -4.05
C ALA A 25 -1.32 -0.73 -4.72
N ILE A 26 -1.98 -1.03 -5.84
CA ILE A 26 -2.83 -0.07 -6.57
C ILE A 26 -3.95 0.46 -5.68
N PHE A 27 -4.65 -0.44 -4.97
CA PHE A 27 -5.75 -0.06 -4.09
C PHE A 27 -5.26 0.75 -2.88
N ALA A 28 -4.15 0.35 -2.26
CA ALA A 28 -3.56 1.07 -1.14
C ALA A 28 -3.12 2.50 -1.53
N ALA A 29 -2.49 2.66 -2.69
CA ALA A 29 -2.08 3.97 -3.21
C ALA A 29 -3.29 4.86 -3.56
N ALA A 30 -4.30 4.29 -4.21
CA ALA A 30 -5.54 4.99 -4.55
C ALA A 30 -6.31 5.46 -3.32
N TYR A 31 -6.37 4.62 -2.27
CA TYR A 31 -7.06 4.94 -1.02
C TYR A 31 -6.49 6.19 -0.33
N LYS A 32 -5.17 6.43 -0.42
CA LYS A 32 -4.53 7.62 0.17
C LYS A 32 -5.03 8.95 -0.43
N LEU A 33 -5.61 8.91 -1.63
CA LEU A 33 -6.17 10.09 -2.30
C LEU A 33 -7.63 10.37 -1.95
N THR A 34 -8.35 9.42 -1.33
CA THR A 34 -9.82 9.52 -1.17
C THR A 34 -10.26 10.61 -0.19
N ARG A 35 -9.33 11.24 0.51
CA ARG A 35 -9.62 12.38 1.40
C ARG A 35 -10.04 13.62 0.62
N ASP A 36 -9.33 13.90 -0.48
CA ASP A 36 -9.46 15.14 -1.24
C ASP A 36 -10.04 14.90 -2.65
N PHE A 37 -10.05 13.64 -3.09
CA PHE A 37 -10.50 13.23 -4.41
C PHE A 37 -11.52 12.10 -4.37
N VAL A 38 -12.47 12.13 -5.30
CA VAL A 38 -13.25 10.95 -5.68
C VAL A 38 -12.36 10.08 -6.56
N VAL A 39 -12.20 8.81 -6.18
CA VAL A 39 -11.36 7.84 -6.90
C VAL A 39 -12.23 6.66 -7.33
N ASN A 40 -12.24 6.37 -8.63
CA ASN A 40 -12.88 5.19 -9.20
C ASN A 40 -11.80 4.26 -9.77
N ILE A 41 -11.94 2.95 -9.55
CA ILE A 41 -10.97 1.94 -10.00
C ILE A 41 -11.73 0.90 -10.82
N GLU A 42 -11.32 0.71 -12.07
CA GLU A 42 -11.96 -0.21 -13.00
C GLU A 42 -10.93 -1.03 -13.79
N PRO A 43 -11.27 -2.26 -14.21
CA PRO A 43 -10.42 -3.01 -15.12
C PRO A 43 -10.30 -2.27 -16.47
N ALA A 44 -9.10 -2.28 -17.06
CA ALA A 44 -8.85 -1.74 -18.39
C ALA A 44 -8.26 -2.83 -19.30
N PRO A 45 -8.31 -2.64 -20.64
CA PRO A 45 -7.63 -3.51 -21.58
C PRO A 45 -6.11 -3.65 -21.31
N ASP A 46 -5.46 -4.57 -22.01
CA ASP A 46 -4.00 -4.75 -21.97
C ASP A 46 -3.42 -5.02 -20.58
N ASN A 47 -4.15 -5.81 -19.78
CA ASN A 47 -3.76 -6.17 -18.42
C ASN A 47 -3.51 -4.94 -17.52
N CYS A 48 -4.30 -3.88 -17.71
CA CYS A 48 -4.21 -2.66 -16.94
C CYS A 48 -5.36 -2.52 -15.93
N VAL A 49 -5.16 -1.61 -14.98
CA VAL A 49 -6.21 -1.03 -14.14
C VAL A 49 -6.28 0.45 -14.48
N LYS A 50 -7.49 0.96 -14.67
CA LYS A 50 -7.73 2.40 -14.81
C LYS A 50 -8.18 2.96 -13.46
N ILE A 51 -7.58 4.09 -13.08
CA ILE A 51 -7.89 4.86 -11.90
C ILE A 51 -8.33 6.24 -12.36
N SER A 52 -9.60 6.59 -12.13
CA SER A 52 -10.14 7.92 -12.42
C SER A 52 -10.18 8.75 -11.15
N ILE A 53 -9.61 9.95 -11.19
CA ILE A 53 -9.46 10.86 -10.06
C ILE A 53 -10.18 12.17 -10.39
N GLN A 54 -11.05 12.60 -9.49
CA GLN A 54 -11.81 13.85 -9.60
C GLN A 54 -11.76 14.62 -8.28
N PRO A 55 -11.54 15.95 -8.29
CA PRO A 55 -11.61 16.77 -7.07
C PRO A 55 -12.99 16.67 -6.40
N ILE A 56 -13.03 16.52 -5.07
CA ILE A 56 -14.30 16.59 -4.32
C ILE A 56 -14.84 18.03 -4.29
N SER A 57 -13.94 19.02 -4.29
CA SER A 57 -14.26 20.45 -4.20
C SER A 57 -13.43 21.24 -5.20
N PRO A 58 -13.92 22.39 -5.71
CA PRO A 58 -13.14 23.29 -6.56
C PRO A 58 -11.84 23.80 -5.91
N ALA A 59 -11.68 23.65 -4.60
CA ALA A 59 -10.46 24.00 -3.89
C ALA A 59 -9.34 22.94 -4.04
N SER A 60 -9.68 21.68 -4.34
CA SER A 60 -8.73 20.56 -4.46
C SER A 60 -8.42 20.24 -5.93
N ASN A 61 -8.16 21.27 -6.74
CA ASN A 61 -8.05 21.16 -8.19
C ASN A 61 -6.68 20.71 -8.72
N ASP A 62 -5.69 20.48 -7.86
CA ASP A 62 -4.36 20.10 -8.34
C ASP A 62 -4.30 18.60 -8.70
N LEU A 63 -4.80 18.29 -9.90
CA LEU A 63 -4.73 16.95 -10.48
C LEU A 63 -3.29 16.52 -10.77
N SER A 64 -2.38 17.45 -11.02
CA SER A 64 -0.95 17.14 -11.21
C SER A 64 -0.30 16.65 -9.91
N TYR A 65 -0.64 17.31 -8.79
CA TYR A 65 -0.29 16.85 -7.45
C TYR A 65 -0.86 15.46 -7.16
N ALA A 66 -2.14 15.22 -7.48
CA ALA A 66 -2.77 13.91 -7.32
C ALA A 66 -2.05 12.82 -8.14
N ALA A 67 -1.68 13.10 -9.39
CA ALA A 67 -0.94 12.19 -10.25
C ALA A 67 0.42 11.82 -9.66
N THR A 68 1.16 12.83 -9.19
CA THR A 68 2.50 12.68 -8.62
C THR A 68 2.45 11.88 -7.32
N ASN A 69 1.52 12.25 -6.43
CA ASN A 69 1.32 11.52 -5.17
C ASN A 69 0.89 10.09 -5.40
N PHE A 70 -0.01 9.83 -6.35
CA PHE A 70 -0.42 8.46 -6.67
C PHE A 70 0.77 7.62 -7.11
N ARG A 71 1.60 8.14 -8.02
CA ARG A 71 2.80 7.43 -8.52
C ARG A 71 3.77 7.09 -7.40
N ASN A 72 4.10 8.05 -6.54
CA ASN A 72 5.02 7.83 -5.43
C ASN A 72 4.46 6.77 -4.47
N ASN A 73 3.20 6.92 -4.06
CA ASN A 73 2.55 5.97 -3.17
C ASN A 73 2.43 4.57 -3.78
N LEU A 74 2.22 4.45 -5.09
CA LEU A 74 2.13 3.17 -5.78
C LEU A 74 3.46 2.42 -5.74
N ILE A 75 4.57 3.13 -5.98
CA ILE A 75 5.92 2.56 -5.89
C ILE A 75 6.20 2.11 -4.45
N ASP A 76 5.88 2.95 -3.47
CA ASP A 76 6.11 2.64 -2.05
C ASP A 76 5.31 1.41 -1.59
N GLU A 77 4.03 1.33 -1.94
CA GLU A 77 3.19 0.18 -1.56
C GLU A 77 3.62 -1.09 -2.29
N GLN A 78 4.06 -1.01 -3.55
CA GLN A 78 4.60 -2.17 -4.27
C GLN A 78 5.91 -2.66 -3.64
N LEU A 79 6.83 -1.76 -3.34
CA LEU A 79 8.09 -2.10 -2.67
C LEU A 79 7.84 -2.72 -1.29
N ARG A 80 6.86 -2.19 -0.55
CA ARG A 80 6.45 -2.76 0.73
C ARG A 80 5.96 -4.20 0.60
N LEU A 81 5.15 -4.50 -0.43
CA LEU A 81 4.70 -5.87 -0.69
C LEU A 81 5.87 -6.80 -1.04
N GLU A 82 6.80 -6.34 -1.87
CA GLU A 82 7.99 -7.12 -2.23
C GLU A 82 8.88 -7.39 -1.02
N LEU A 83 9.08 -6.40 -0.15
CA LEU A 83 9.85 -6.57 1.07
C LEU A 83 9.16 -7.57 2.03
N GLU A 84 7.84 -7.49 2.18
CA GLU A 84 7.09 -8.45 3.00
C GLU A 84 7.18 -9.86 2.42
N HIS A 85 7.07 -10.01 1.09
CA HIS A 85 7.16 -11.31 0.43
C HIS A 85 8.55 -11.94 0.60
N ASN A 86 9.61 -11.14 0.43
CA ASN A 86 10.98 -11.62 0.45
C ASN A 86 11.53 -11.82 1.87
N TYR A 87 11.08 -11.00 2.84
CA TYR A 87 11.70 -10.93 4.17
C TYR A 87 10.74 -11.18 5.34
N GLY A 88 9.42 -11.32 5.09
CA GLY A 88 8.42 -11.57 6.12
C GLY A 88 8.74 -12.82 6.95
N GLY A 89 9.17 -13.91 6.30
CA GLY A 89 9.57 -15.13 6.99
C GLY A 89 10.83 -14.96 7.84
N ILE A 90 11.82 -14.17 7.39
CA ILE A 90 13.01 -13.86 8.19
C ILE A 90 12.63 -13.04 9.42
N ARG A 91 11.74 -12.05 9.26
CA ARG A 91 11.19 -11.29 10.40
C ARG A 91 10.54 -12.23 11.42
N GLU A 92 9.69 -13.14 10.97
CA GLU A 92 9.03 -14.12 11.85
C GLU A 92 10.03 -15.01 12.59
N LEU A 93 11.09 -15.47 11.91
CA LEU A 93 12.15 -16.25 12.54
C LEU A 93 12.92 -15.43 13.59
N ILE A 94 13.26 -14.18 13.28
CA ILE A 94 13.94 -13.28 14.23
C ILE A 94 13.06 -13.04 15.46
N VAL A 95 11.79 -12.71 15.26
CA VAL A 95 10.82 -12.51 16.36
C VAL A 95 10.71 -13.77 17.19
N LYS A 96 10.52 -14.93 16.56
CA LYS A 96 10.45 -16.21 17.27
C LYS A 96 11.71 -16.49 18.08
N HIS A 97 12.91 -16.27 17.53
CA HIS A 97 14.16 -16.49 18.26
C HIS A 97 14.38 -15.48 19.39
N ALA A 98 14.15 -14.19 19.14
CA ALA A 98 14.34 -13.13 20.13
C ALA A 98 13.42 -13.29 21.35
N PHE A 99 12.21 -13.83 21.12
CA PHE A 99 11.19 -14.00 22.17
C PHE A 99 10.95 -15.46 22.57
N ALA A 100 11.67 -16.44 22.02
CA ALA A 100 11.60 -17.84 22.45
C ALA A 100 11.79 -18.03 23.98
N PRO A 101 12.72 -17.32 24.67
CA PRO A 101 12.86 -17.45 26.12
C PRO A 101 11.61 -17.02 26.90
N LEU A 102 10.77 -16.17 26.30
CA LEU A 102 9.55 -15.64 26.92
C LEU A 102 8.33 -16.55 26.71
N GLU A 103 8.43 -17.64 25.95
CA GLU A 103 7.31 -18.58 25.77
C GLU A 103 6.86 -19.22 27.10
N ASN A 104 7.74 -19.26 28.11
CA ASN A 104 7.45 -19.71 29.47
C ASN A 104 7.43 -18.56 30.49
N LEU A 105 7.02 -17.35 30.07
CA LEU A 105 6.89 -16.16 30.91
C LEU A 105 6.18 -16.43 32.24
N SER A 106 5.11 -17.22 32.24
CA SER A 106 4.38 -17.57 33.47
C SER A 106 5.20 -18.42 34.44
N GLY A 107 6.02 -19.35 33.93
CA GLY A 107 6.93 -20.17 34.73
C GLY A 107 8.14 -19.38 35.22
N GLU A 108 8.69 -18.49 34.39
CA GLU A 108 9.79 -17.61 34.80
C GLU A 108 9.37 -16.56 35.83
N VAL A 109 8.18 -15.97 35.68
CA VAL A 109 7.61 -15.05 36.68
C VAL A 109 7.36 -15.76 38.01
N LYS A 110 6.88 -17.02 38.01
CA LYS A 110 6.74 -17.82 39.24
C LYS A 110 8.08 -18.09 39.93
N LYS A 111 9.14 -18.40 39.17
CA LYS A 111 10.50 -18.57 39.69
C LYS A 111 11.07 -17.30 40.30
N ILE A 112 10.79 -16.13 39.72
CA ILE A 112 11.26 -14.83 40.21
C ILE A 112 10.42 -14.34 41.41
N ALA A 113 9.12 -14.60 41.42
CA ALA A 113 8.19 -14.16 42.47
C ALA A 113 8.16 -15.07 43.72
N GLY A 114 8.94 -16.16 43.75
CA GLY A 114 9.09 -17.02 44.93
C GLY A 114 7.81 -17.72 45.38
N ARG A 115 6.89 -18.02 44.45
CA ARG A 115 5.65 -18.76 44.73
C ARG A 115 5.72 -20.10 44.00
N GLU A 116 6.09 -21.15 44.74
CA GLU A 116 5.95 -22.54 44.30
C GLU A 116 4.47 -22.90 44.06
#